data_AF-A0A928EL00-F1
#
_entry.id   AF-A0A928EL00-F1
#
_cell.length_a   1.000
_cell.length_b   1.000
_cell.length_c   1.000
_cell.angle_alpha   90.00
_cell.angle_beta   90.00
_cell.angle_gamma   90.00
#
_symmetry.space_group_name_H-M   'P 1'
#
loop_
_entity.id
_entity.type
_entity.pdbx_description
1 polymer ?
#
loop_
_entity_poly.entity_id
_entity_poly.type
_entity_poly.pdbx_seq_one_letter_code
_entity_poly.pdbx_strand_id
1 'polypeptide(L)'
;MAEFKRSHIEEYYDRFNESFLAELSSDEFHQYFVNSIRSGECNVSLYEKFIERNIDLSWVEMIEDSIVALDTIIRTPQRYIKNEEEIVPIEMVRTVSTESIRHLAQHTNMIAMVKGDEVTPQRMLNIVKEESFDTYENRFIFTLLQKLEYFLDKRLQALAAGSNTQDQFELKLDGNCEAGHDRFQYDLKIVCLTPHVDLRDEDMRVDADITQLNSLQRIERVRKILYSFQGSALIKSLAGCALVRPPLNMTNVLKKNPNFRKAVDLWMFVEQYDEVGYSVSHVERQTAPSDEYINELFSVLALQYVMLKKNTGSFDDLGDYSEHKQESEINIVKKDIDDIIDSYDMEVDEIRRIFVDRLERKKQKERTQFNKIKDVITRTINLETEKIAEENRQRAIRAKRREEKRKQEEARLAALEAKRLAEEARLAEEARLAEEARLAEEARLAEEARLAEEARLAEEARLAEEARLAEEARLAEEARLAEEARLAEEARLAEEARLAEEARLAEEARLAEEARLAEEARLAKEARLAEIAAKKAKREMIVGAVKGVFVRKRPTPPPPPPPPPPPPPPKPQPPKPVKKEYDPSRKKQRNKHRLQKRQNDENRS
;
A
#
# COMPACT_ATOMS: atom_id res chain seq x y z
N MET A 1 25.78 20.81 9.14
CA MET A 1 26.94 20.79 10.05
C MET A 1 27.33 19.34 10.20
N ALA A 2 28.62 19.02 10.04
CA ALA A 2 29.08 17.63 10.09
C ALA A 2 28.76 17.02 11.46
N GLU A 3 28.14 15.85 11.49
CA GLU A 3 28.00 15.06 12.73
C GLU A 3 29.40 14.67 13.19
N PHE A 4 29.93 15.38 14.20
CA PHE A 4 31.11 14.95 14.93
C PHE A 4 30.74 13.67 15.67
N LYS A 5 31.14 12.51 15.14
CA LYS A 5 30.89 11.22 15.79
C LYS A 5 31.65 11.17 17.11
N ARG A 6 31.03 10.60 18.14
CA ARG A 6 31.61 10.39 19.48
C ARG A 6 33.02 9.80 19.45
N SER A 7 33.28 8.90 18.50
CA SER A 7 34.60 8.32 18.25
C SER A 7 35.71 9.34 18.01
N HIS A 8 35.42 10.48 17.37
CA HIS A 8 36.42 11.52 17.09
C HIS A 8 36.79 12.33 18.33
N ILE A 9 35.87 12.44 19.30
CA ILE A 9 36.12 13.11 20.57
C ILE A 9 37.02 12.22 21.43
N GLU A 10 36.72 10.92 21.48
CA GLU A 10 37.54 9.91 22.17
C GLU A 10 38.96 9.86 21.57
N GLU A 11 39.10 9.75 20.24
CA GLU A 11 40.40 9.78 19.56
C GLU A 11 41.19 11.10 19.76
N TYR A 12 40.50 12.24 19.93
CA TYR A 12 41.17 13.51 20.23
C TYR A 12 41.59 13.58 21.70
N TYR A 13 40.73 13.13 22.61
CA TYR A 13 40.99 13.05 24.04
C TYR A 13 42.19 12.15 24.33
N ASP A 14 42.23 10.95 23.74
CA ASP A 14 43.34 10.01 23.93
C ASP A 14 44.66 10.61 23.45
N ARG A 15 44.69 11.24 22.26
CA ARG A 15 45.88 11.93 21.77
C ARG A 15 46.31 13.11 22.64
N PHE A 16 45.35 13.90 23.14
CA PHE A 16 45.63 15.02 24.03
C PHE A 16 46.25 14.52 25.35
N ASN A 17 45.70 13.45 25.93
CA ASN A 17 46.20 12.85 27.15
C ASN A 17 47.61 12.26 26.96
N GLU A 18 47.81 11.45 25.90
CA GLU A 18 49.10 10.78 25.64
C GLU A 18 50.24 11.75 25.29
N SER A 19 49.94 12.86 24.61
CA SER A 19 50.97 13.80 24.16
C SER A 19 51.21 14.97 25.12
N PHE A 20 50.14 15.61 25.59
CA PHE A 20 50.23 16.91 26.25
C PHE A 20 50.20 16.79 27.78
N LEU A 21 49.25 16.03 28.33
CA LEU A 21 49.17 15.87 29.79
C LEU A 21 50.32 15.02 30.34
N ALA A 22 50.79 14.01 29.58
CA ALA A 22 51.97 13.23 29.96
C ALA A 22 53.23 14.10 30.10
N GLU A 23 53.47 15.03 29.16
CA GLU A 23 54.61 15.95 29.21
C GLU A 23 54.51 16.94 30.37
N LEU A 24 53.32 17.53 30.57
CA LEU A 24 53.05 18.45 31.69
C LEU A 24 53.17 17.78 33.06
N SER A 25 52.75 16.53 33.20
CA SER A 25 52.82 15.80 34.46
C SER A 25 54.26 15.57 34.95
N SER A 26 55.24 15.65 34.05
CA SER A 26 56.67 15.50 34.35
C SER A 26 57.34 16.79 34.85
N ASP A 27 56.67 17.93 34.72
CA ASP A 27 57.20 19.24 35.09
C ASP A 27 57.04 19.53 36.61
N GLU A 28 58.10 20.03 37.24
CA GLU A 28 58.13 20.27 38.69
C GLU A 28 57.15 21.37 39.12
N PHE A 29 56.98 22.42 38.30
CA PHE A 29 56.05 23.51 38.60
C PHE A 29 54.60 23.02 38.48
N HIS A 30 54.31 22.20 37.46
CA HIS A 30 53.00 21.59 37.30
C HIS A 30 52.61 20.73 38.51
N GLN A 31 53.52 19.85 38.97
CA GLN A 31 53.28 19.02 40.15
C GLN A 31 53.07 19.85 41.42
N TYR A 32 53.86 20.91 41.61
CA TYR A 32 53.69 21.84 42.72
C TYR A 32 52.32 22.52 42.70
N PHE A 33 51.88 23.00 41.53
CA PHE A 33 50.60 23.71 41.39
C PHE A 33 49.40 22.78 41.61
N VAL A 34 49.41 21.58 41.00
CA VAL A 34 48.35 20.58 41.19
C VAL A 34 48.25 20.15 42.66
N ASN A 35 49.38 19.97 43.35
CA ASN A 35 49.39 19.68 44.79
C ASN A 35 48.86 20.87 45.62
N SER A 36 49.14 22.10 45.21
CA SER A 36 48.64 23.31 45.86
C SER A 36 47.12 23.43 45.74
N ILE A 37 46.55 23.13 44.56
CA ILE A 37 45.10 23.07 44.36
C ILE A 37 44.46 21.98 45.23
N ARG A 38 45.06 20.77 45.26
CA ARG A 38 44.57 19.66 46.09
C ARG A 38 44.60 19.96 47.59
N SER A 39 45.56 20.75 48.05
CA SER A 39 45.67 21.19 49.45
C SER A 39 44.76 22.37 49.80
N GLY A 40 44.23 23.08 48.80
CA GLY A 40 43.33 24.21 48.96
C GLY A 40 41.86 23.78 49.12
N GLU A 41 40.96 24.77 49.21
CA GLU A 41 39.53 24.50 49.18
C GLU A 41 39.12 24.27 47.73
N CYS A 42 38.89 23.01 47.34
CA CYS A 42 38.42 22.66 46.00
C CYS A 42 37.17 21.80 46.07
N ASN A 43 36.14 22.19 45.34
CA ASN A 43 34.91 21.44 45.18
C ASN A 43 34.71 21.10 43.70
N VAL A 44 34.54 19.81 43.39
CA VAL A 44 34.26 19.31 42.04
C VAL A 44 32.98 18.50 42.07
N SER A 45 32.01 18.88 41.26
CA SER A 45 30.74 18.18 41.16
C SER A 45 30.29 18.03 39.72
N LEU A 46 29.86 16.81 39.38
CA LEU A 46 29.23 16.49 38.10
C LEU A 46 27.74 16.25 38.33
N TYR A 47 26.93 17.00 37.61
CA TYR A 47 25.48 16.86 37.58
C TYR A 47 25.05 16.37 36.21
N GLU A 48 24.32 15.26 36.20
CA GLU A 48 23.63 14.76 35.02
C GLU A 48 22.14 14.98 35.26
N LYS A 49 21.55 15.89 34.48
CA LYS A 49 20.12 16.16 34.47
C LYS A 49 19.53 15.62 33.19
N PHE A 50 18.76 14.57 33.31
CA PHE A 50 18.07 13.96 32.18
C PHE A 50 16.61 13.70 32.56
N ILE A 51 15.81 13.48 31.53
CA ILE A 51 14.39 13.24 31.67
C ILE A 51 14.14 11.76 31.53
N GLU A 52 13.66 11.13 32.61
CA GLU A 52 13.19 9.76 32.57
C GLU A 52 11.70 9.75 32.26
N ARG A 53 11.32 9.10 31.16
CA ARG A 53 9.92 8.92 30.77
C ARG A 53 9.46 7.54 31.18
N ASN A 54 8.61 7.47 32.21
CA ASN A 54 7.94 6.21 32.55
C ASN A 54 6.69 6.11 31.69
N ILE A 55 6.72 5.25 30.69
CA ILE A 55 5.57 4.98 29.82
C ILE A 55 4.69 3.96 30.54
N ASP A 56 3.41 4.27 30.72
CA ASP A 56 2.42 3.29 31.16
C ASP A 56 2.26 2.24 30.07
N LEU A 57 2.52 0.97 30.40
CA LEU A 57 2.40 -0.14 29.47
C LEU A 57 1.01 -0.80 29.51
N SER A 58 0.12 -0.38 30.41
CA SER A 58 -1.21 -0.98 30.56
C SER A 58 -2.02 -0.95 29.25
N TRP A 59 -1.97 0.16 28.52
CA TRP A 59 -2.65 0.29 27.24
C TRP A 59 -1.99 -0.53 26.13
N VAL A 60 -0.67 -0.74 26.20
CA VAL A 60 0.07 -1.59 25.25
C VAL A 60 -0.33 -3.04 25.45
N GLU A 61 -0.36 -3.51 26.70
CA GLU A 61 -0.76 -4.86 27.08
C GLU A 61 -2.20 -5.16 26.67
N MET A 62 -3.13 -4.22 26.93
CA MET A 62 -4.54 -4.35 26.53
C MET A 62 -4.71 -4.48 25.01
N ILE A 63 -3.91 -3.75 24.22
CA ILE A 63 -3.94 -3.86 22.76
C ILE A 63 -3.32 -5.20 22.33
N GLU A 64 -2.15 -5.58 22.85
CA GLU A 64 -1.47 -6.85 22.53
C GLU A 64 -2.37 -8.07 22.77
N ASP A 65 -3.09 -8.10 23.90
CA ASP A 65 -4.03 -9.17 24.27
C ASP A 65 -5.23 -9.28 23.32
N SER A 66 -5.55 -8.18 22.65
CA SER A 66 -6.68 -8.04 21.73
C SER A 66 -6.29 -8.24 20.25
N ILE A 67 -5.00 -8.13 19.88
CA ILE A 67 -4.51 -8.26 18.50
C ILE A 67 -4.95 -9.59 17.86
N VAL A 68 -4.81 -10.71 18.58
CA VAL A 68 -5.18 -12.04 18.05
C VAL A 68 -6.68 -12.13 17.76
N ALA A 69 -7.50 -11.52 18.61
CA ALA A 69 -8.95 -11.46 18.42
C ALA A 69 -9.31 -10.60 17.20
N LEU A 70 -8.66 -9.44 17.04
CA LEU A 70 -8.85 -8.55 15.90
C LEU A 70 -8.42 -9.22 14.58
N ASP A 71 -7.26 -9.87 14.52
CA ASP A 71 -6.79 -10.60 13.33
C ASP A 71 -7.79 -11.70 12.92
N THR A 72 -8.30 -12.45 13.90
CA THR A 72 -9.28 -13.51 13.64
C THR A 72 -10.57 -12.94 13.03
N ILE A 73 -11.07 -11.82 13.54
CA ILE A 73 -12.29 -11.18 13.04
C ILE A 73 -12.08 -10.62 11.62
N ILE A 74 -10.95 -9.96 11.38
CA ILE A 74 -10.63 -9.37 10.07
C ILE A 74 -10.47 -10.44 8.99
N ARG A 75 -9.92 -11.61 9.34
CA ARG A 75 -9.79 -12.75 8.41
C ARG A 75 -11.12 -13.47 8.15
N THR A 76 -12.06 -13.42 9.08
CA THR A 76 -13.38 -14.07 8.97
C THR A 76 -14.53 -13.06 9.08
N PRO A 77 -14.64 -12.12 8.12
CA PRO A 77 -15.66 -11.08 8.19
C PRO A 77 -17.06 -11.66 7.99
N GLN A 78 -18.04 -11.09 8.70
CA GLN A 78 -19.44 -11.46 8.49
C GLN A 78 -19.94 -10.87 7.17
N ARG A 79 -20.71 -11.66 6.42
CA ARG A 79 -21.32 -11.25 5.16
C ARG A 79 -22.82 -11.12 5.35
N TYR A 80 -23.41 -10.07 4.81
CA TYR A 80 -24.85 -9.88 4.73
C TYR A 80 -25.26 -9.78 3.27
N ILE A 81 -26.32 -10.50 2.89
CA ILE A 81 -26.85 -10.47 1.53
C ILE A 81 -27.73 -9.22 1.42
N LYS A 82 -27.27 -8.24 0.65
CA LYS A 82 -28.03 -7.05 0.29
C LYS A 82 -28.75 -7.32 -1.03
N ASN A 83 -30.06 -7.08 -1.06
CA ASN A 83 -30.83 -7.12 -2.29
C ASN A 83 -30.81 -5.72 -2.88
N GLU A 84 -30.17 -5.54 -4.04
CA GLU A 84 -30.28 -4.30 -4.81
C GLU A 84 -31.40 -4.46 -5.83
N GLU A 85 -32.42 -3.62 -5.67
CA GLU A 85 -33.62 -3.59 -6.49
C GLU A 85 -33.45 -2.52 -7.57
N GLU A 86 -33.28 -2.94 -8.83
CA GLU A 86 -33.10 -2.03 -9.95
C GLU A 86 -34.15 -2.31 -11.04
N ILE A 87 -34.78 -1.26 -11.57
CA ILE A 87 -35.73 -1.38 -12.69
C ILE A 87 -34.98 -1.28 -14.01
N VAL A 88 -34.57 -2.44 -14.52
CA VAL A 88 -33.81 -2.57 -15.77
C VAL A 88 -34.73 -2.92 -16.94
N PRO A 89 -34.35 -2.59 -18.19
CA PRO A 89 -35.03 -3.11 -19.39
C PRO A 89 -35.06 -4.63 -19.37
N ILE A 90 -36.11 -5.23 -19.95
CA ILE A 90 -36.32 -6.70 -19.90
C ILE A 90 -35.12 -7.51 -20.39
N GLU A 91 -34.38 -6.97 -21.37
CA GLU A 91 -33.18 -7.59 -21.96
C GLU A 91 -32.02 -7.73 -20.96
N MET A 92 -31.96 -6.87 -19.95
CA MET A 92 -30.90 -6.84 -18.93
C MET A 92 -31.25 -7.64 -17.67
N VAL A 93 -32.48 -8.16 -17.58
CA VAL A 93 -32.95 -8.91 -16.40
C VAL A 93 -32.34 -10.30 -16.41
N ARG A 94 -31.54 -10.63 -15.38
CA ARG A 94 -30.90 -11.95 -15.26
C ARG A 94 -31.84 -13.02 -14.67
N THR A 95 -32.66 -12.65 -13.69
CA THR A 95 -33.56 -13.58 -13.01
C THR A 95 -34.91 -12.91 -12.71
N VAL A 96 -36.00 -13.64 -12.99
CA VAL A 96 -37.36 -13.18 -12.70
C VAL A 96 -37.79 -13.76 -11.36
N SER A 97 -37.97 -12.90 -10.36
CA SER A 97 -38.45 -13.30 -9.03
C SER A 97 -39.97 -13.13 -8.90
N THR A 98 -40.58 -13.77 -7.90
CA THR A 98 -42.01 -13.59 -7.60
C THR A 98 -42.36 -12.15 -7.22
N GLU A 99 -41.41 -11.43 -6.62
CA GLU A 99 -41.51 -10.03 -6.28
C GLU A 99 -41.40 -9.12 -7.51
N SER A 100 -40.54 -9.49 -8.48
CA SER A 100 -40.46 -8.83 -9.78
C SER A 100 -41.78 -8.92 -10.56
N ILE A 101 -42.44 -10.08 -10.52
CA ILE A 101 -43.76 -10.29 -11.13
C ILE A 101 -44.83 -9.48 -10.39
N ARG A 102 -44.80 -9.44 -9.06
CA ARG A 102 -45.72 -8.65 -8.24
C ARG A 102 -45.59 -7.15 -8.53
N HIS A 103 -44.36 -6.65 -8.64
CA HIS A 103 -44.07 -5.27 -8.97
C HIS A 103 -44.54 -4.92 -10.40
N LEU A 104 -44.31 -5.82 -11.36
CA LEU A 104 -44.82 -5.66 -12.73
C LEU A 104 -46.36 -5.59 -12.77
N ALA A 105 -47.04 -6.44 -12.00
CA ALA A 105 -48.50 -6.45 -11.91
C ALA A 105 -49.07 -5.16 -11.26
N GLN A 106 -48.33 -4.54 -10.35
CA GLN A 106 -48.70 -3.26 -9.72
C GLN A 106 -48.44 -2.06 -10.62
N HIS A 107 -47.48 -2.17 -11.55
CA HIS A 107 -47.05 -1.07 -12.41
C HIS A 107 -47.29 -1.39 -13.89
N THR A 108 -48.53 -1.18 -14.32
CA THR A 108 -48.98 -1.36 -15.72
C THR A 108 -48.17 -0.56 -16.74
N ASN A 109 -47.55 0.54 -16.32
CA ASN A 109 -46.69 1.39 -17.16
C ASN A 109 -45.40 0.68 -17.64
N MET A 110 -45.05 -0.47 -17.05
CA MET A 110 -43.86 -1.25 -17.40
C MET A 110 -44.18 -2.39 -18.37
N ILE A 111 -45.44 -2.52 -18.81
CA ILE A 111 -45.91 -3.56 -19.73
C ILE A 111 -46.03 -2.95 -21.13
N ALA A 112 -45.32 -3.53 -22.11
CA ALA A 112 -45.36 -3.07 -23.50
C ALA A 112 -46.62 -3.57 -24.21
N MET A 113 -46.97 -4.84 -24.01
CA MET A 113 -48.07 -5.47 -24.73
C MET A 113 -48.72 -6.60 -23.91
N VAL A 114 -50.03 -6.73 -24.06
CA VAL A 114 -50.82 -7.82 -23.47
C VAL A 114 -51.63 -8.47 -24.60
N LYS A 115 -51.39 -9.76 -24.86
CA LYS A 115 -52.11 -10.57 -25.84
C LYS A 115 -52.72 -11.78 -25.13
N GLY A 116 -54.00 -11.71 -24.78
CA GLY A 116 -54.68 -12.80 -24.06
C GLY A 116 -54.01 -13.06 -22.70
N ASP A 117 -53.48 -14.27 -22.51
CA ASP A 117 -52.74 -14.68 -21.31
C ASP A 117 -51.23 -14.36 -21.37
N GLU A 118 -50.72 -13.82 -22.48
CA GLU A 118 -49.31 -13.49 -22.65
C GLU A 118 -49.05 -11.99 -22.39
N VAL A 119 -48.14 -11.71 -21.45
CA VAL A 119 -47.74 -10.33 -21.06
C VAL A 119 -46.28 -10.11 -21.41
N THR A 120 -46.00 -9.08 -22.21
CA THR A 120 -44.64 -8.70 -22.61
C THR A 120 -44.23 -7.42 -21.89
N PRO A 121 -43.36 -7.50 -20.86
CA PRO A 121 -42.88 -6.31 -20.15
C PRO A 121 -41.80 -5.57 -20.93
N GLN A 122 -41.78 -4.24 -20.80
CA GLN A 122 -40.70 -3.37 -21.32
C GLN A 122 -39.55 -3.23 -20.30
N ARG A 123 -39.89 -3.11 -19.02
CA ARG A 123 -38.94 -2.98 -17.89
C ARG A 123 -39.39 -3.88 -16.75
N MET A 124 -38.45 -4.40 -15.97
CA MET A 124 -38.76 -5.28 -14.85
C MET A 124 -37.79 -5.03 -13.69
N LEU A 125 -38.28 -5.28 -12.48
CA LEU A 125 -37.47 -5.23 -11.26
C LEU A 125 -36.48 -6.40 -11.26
N ASN A 126 -35.20 -6.10 -11.36
CA ASN A 126 -34.11 -7.05 -11.18
C ASN A 126 -33.62 -6.96 -9.74
N ILE A 127 -33.64 -8.09 -9.03
CA ILE A 127 -33.18 -8.17 -7.64
C ILE A 127 -31.82 -8.85 -7.64
N VAL A 128 -30.76 -8.05 -7.61
CA VAL A 128 -29.39 -8.56 -7.55
C VAL A 128 -29.03 -8.79 -6.08
N LYS A 129 -28.68 -10.03 -5.74
CA LYS A 129 -28.23 -10.41 -4.40
C LYS A 129 -26.72 -10.21 -4.34
N GLU A 130 -26.27 -9.14 -3.70
CA GLU A 130 -24.84 -8.88 -3.50
C GLU A 130 -24.42 -9.21 -2.06
N GLU A 131 -23.26 -9.84 -1.90
CA GLU A 131 -22.66 -10.06 -0.58
C GLU A 131 -21.98 -8.76 -0.12
N SER A 132 -22.61 -8.06 0.83
CA SER A 132 -22.06 -6.86 1.45
C SER A 132 -21.39 -7.18 2.78
N PHE A 133 -20.34 -6.43 3.09
CA PHE A 133 -19.66 -6.48 4.40
C PHE A 133 -20.17 -5.42 5.38
N ASP A 134 -21.16 -4.59 4.99
CA ASP A 134 -21.71 -3.52 5.82
C ASP A 134 -22.63 -4.03 6.93
N THR A 135 -22.08 -4.83 7.85
CA THR A 135 -22.74 -5.24 9.09
C THR A 135 -22.35 -4.31 10.22
N TYR A 136 -23.21 -4.20 11.24
CA TYR A 136 -22.93 -3.40 12.42
C TYR A 136 -21.63 -3.86 13.12
N GLU A 137 -21.39 -5.17 13.21
CA GLU A 137 -20.20 -5.78 13.78
C GLU A 137 -18.93 -5.41 13.01
N ASN A 138 -18.97 -5.46 11.68
CA ASN A 138 -17.83 -5.09 10.85
C ASN A 138 -17.56 -3.58 10.91
N ARG A 139 -18.62 -2.76 10.91
CA ARG A 139 -18.52 -1.30 11.15
C ARG A 139 -17.96 -0.97 12.53
N PHE A 140 -18.32 -1.75 13.55
CA PHE A 140 -17.79 -1.61 14.90
C PHE A 140 -16.27 -1.85 14.91
N ILE A 141 -15.79 -2.93 14.31
CA ILE A 141 -14.34 -3.21 14.22
C ILE A 141 -13.62 -2.16 13.39
N PHE A 142 -14.21 -1.72 12.28
CA PHE A 142 -13.67 -0.61 11.49
C PHE A 142 -13.51 0.67 12.32
N THR A 143 -14.55 1.05 13.06
CA THR A 143 -14.51 2.24 13.92
C THR A 143 -13.51 2.06 15.07
N LEU A 144 -13.40 0.85 15.64
CA LEU A 144 -12.45 0.53 16.70
C LEU A 144 -11.01 0.71 16.22
N LEU A 145 -10.68 0.20 15.03
CA LEU A 145 -9.34 0.33 14.45
C LEU A 145 -8.98 1.80 14.18
N GLN A 146 -9.92 2.62 13.68
CA GLN A 146 -9.69 4.06 13.52
C GLN A 146 -9.47 4.77 14.86
N LYS A 147 -10.27 4.42 15.89
CA LYS A 147 -10.07 4.95 17.24
C LYS A 147 -8.71 4.55 17.83
N LEU A 148 -8.27 3.32 17.61
CA LEU A 148 -6.98 2.81 18.07
C LEU A 148 -5.80 3.50 17.38
N GLU A 149 -5.88 3.73 16.07
CA GLU A 149 -4.87 4.48 15.32
C GLU A 149 -4.75 5.90 15.89
N TYR A 150 -5.87 6.62 16.00
CA TYR A 150 -5.87 7.97 16.57
C TYR A 150 -5.33 7.99 18.00
N PHE A 151 -5.73 7.01 18.82
CA PHE A 151 -5.26 6.85 20.19
C PHE A 151 -3.74 6.65 20.28
N LEU A 152 -3.17 5.86 19.37
CA LEU A 152 -1.73 5.57 19.29
C LEU A 152 -0.94 6.74 18.73
N ASP A 153 -1.37 7.31 17.61
CA ASP A 153 -0.68 8.42 16.96
C ASP A 153 -0.65 9.64 17.87
N LYS A 154 -1.76 9.93 18.59
CA LYS A 154 -1.78 11.02 19.59
C LYS A 154 -0.75 10.79 20.71
N ARG A 155 -0.57 9.55 21.17
CA ARG A 155 0.39 9.22 22.24
C ARG A 155 1.84 9.17 21.75
N LEU A 156 2.08 8.62 20.57
CA LEU A 156 3.39 8.65 19.93
C LEU A 156 3.83 10.08 19.61
N GLN A 157 2.92 10.92 19.13
CA GLN A 157 3.19 12.34 18.94
C GLN A 157 3.48 13.05 20.26
N ALA A 158 2.75 12.71 21.34
CA ALA A 158 3.03 13.26 22.66
C ALA A 158 4.39 12.80 23.21
N LEU A 159 4.79 11.55 22.97
CA LEU A 159 6.11 11.02 23.31
C LEU A 159 7.22 11.71 22.50
N ALA A 160 7.00 11.93 21.19
CA ALA A 160 7.94 12.63 20.31
C ALA A 160 8.02 14.14 20.59
N ALA A 161 6.93 14.79 20.97
CA ALA A 161 6.95 16.20 21.36
C ALA A 161 7.75 16.41 22.65
N GLY A 162 7.74 15.43 23.55
CA GLY A 162 8.56 15.39 24.75
C GLY A 162 10.02 14.98 24.52
N SER A 163 10.40 14.45 23.35
CA SER A 163 11.77 14.02 23.03
C SER A 163 12.73 15.16 22.67
N ASN A 164 12.19 16.34 22.38
CA ASN A 164 13.00 17.52 22.04
C ASN A 164 13.64 18.20 23.28
N THR A 165 13.66 17.51 24.41
CA THR A 165 14.33 17.93 25.64
C THR A 165 15.82 17.60 25.55
N GLN A 166 16.66 18.55 25.93
CA GLN A 166 18.12 18.35 25.93
C GLN A 166 18.54 17.76 27.27
N ASP A 167 19.34 16.70 27.25
CA ASP A 167 20.06 16.25 28.43
C ASP A 167 21.13 17.28 28.78
N GLN A 168 21.23 17.59 30.07
CA GLN A 168 22.15 18.58 30.57
C GLN A 168 23.22 17.90 31.42
N PHE A 169 24.47 17.99 30.96
CA PHE A 169 25.65 17.65 31.75
C PHE A 169 26.27 18.94 32.28
N GLU A 170 26.41 19.05 33.59
CA GLU A 170 26.93 20.24 34.27
C GLU A 170 28.15 19.85 35.12
N LEU A 171 29.32 20.37 34.77
CA LEU A 171 30.54 20.32 35.58
C LEU A 171 30.67 21.64 36.34
N LYS A 172 30.78 21.55 37.67
CA LYS A 172 31.16 22.67 38.52
C LYS A 172 32.48 22.39 39.22
N LEU A 173 33.39 23.35 39.10
CA LEU A 173 34.70 23.35 39.74
C LEU A 173 34.90 24.73 40.36
N ASP A 174 34.85 24.80 41.69
CA ASP A 174 35.05 26.04 42.44
C ASP A 174 36.09 25.83 43.54
N GLY A 175 36.85 26.87 43.83
CA GLY A 175 37.86 26.77 44.86
C GLY A 175 38.82 27.94 44.97
N ASN A 176 39.65 27.85 46.00
CA ASN A 176 40.74 28.77 46.23
C ASN A 176 42.03 27.98 46.54
N CYS A 177 43.15 28.49 46.04
CA CYS A 177 44.45 27.96 46.37
C CYS A 177 45.49 29.08 46.48
N GLU A 178 46.52 28.84 47.27
CA GLU A 178 47.68 29.71 47.38
C GLU A 178 48.82 29.10 46.55
N ALA A 179 49.23 29.80 45.50
CA ALA A 179 50.32 29.37 44.62
C ALA A 179 51.48 30.36 44.75
N GLY A 180 52.47 30.04 45.59
CA GLY A 180 53.54 30.97 45.93
C GLY A 180 53.04 32.15 46.77
N HIS A 181 53.13 33.37 46.23
CA HIS A 181 52.64 34.60 46.88
C HIS A 181 51.25 35.04 46.39
N ASP A 182 50.70 34.34 45.40
CA ASP A 182 49.45 34.68 44.77
C ASP A 182 48.30 33.86 45.35
N ARG A 183 47.17 34.53 45.61
CA ARG A 183 45.91 33.87 45.92
C ARG A 183 45.12 33.70 44.64
N PHE A 184 44.91 32.46 44.24
CA PHE A 184 44.16 32.10 43.04
C PHE A 184 42.77 31.60 43.44
N GLN A 185 41.75 32.31 42.97
CA GLN A 185 40.34 31.92 43.13
C GLN A 185 39.78 31.56 41.77
N TYR A 186 39.06 30.45 41.68
CA TYR A 186 38.46 29.98 40.45
C TYR A 186 37.01 29.53 40.68
N ASP A 187 36.17 29.83 39.70
CA ASP A 187 34.78 29.37 39.61
C ASP A 187 34.53 29.04 38.13
N LEU A 188 34.48 27.74 37.84
CA LEU A 188 34.29 27.20 36.51
C LEU A 188 33.00 26.38 36.50
N LYS A 189 32.06 26.83 35.65
CA LYS A 189 30.83 26.09 35.35
C LYS A 189 30.75 25.82 33.85
N ILE A 190 30.79 24.54 33.48
CA ILE A 190 30.62 24.08 32.11
C ILE A 190 29.28 23.36 32.01
N VAL A 191 28.44 23.80 31.08
CA VAL A 191 27.13 23.18 30.80
C VAL A 191 27.14 22.70 29.36
N CYS A 192 27.02 21.38 29.18
CA CYS A 192 26.82 20.76 27.89
C CYS A 192 25.33 20.39 27.75
N LEU A 193 24.73 20.82 26.65
CA LEU A 193 23.36 20.49 26.28
C LEU A 193 23.43 19.53 25.11
N THR A 194 23.15 18.26 25.38
CA THR A 194 23.10 17.21 24.35
C THR A 194 21.64 17.02 23.98
N PRO A 195 21.25 17.04 22.69
CA PRO A 195 19.92 16.57 22.30
C PRO A 195 19.71 15.17 22.86
N HIS A 196 18.59 14.93 23.55
CA HIS A 196 18.28 13.60 24.05
C HIS A 196 18.02 12.67 22.87
N VAL A 197 19.09 12.04 22.39
CA VAL A 197 19.02 10.94 21.45
C VAL A 197 18.84 9.71 22.34
N ASP A 198 17.66 9.10 22.31
CA ASP A 198 17.50 7.74 22.82
C ASP A 198 18.63 6.91 22.16
N LEU A 199 19.65 6.53 22.95
CA LEU A 199 20.87 5.83 22.49
C LEU A 199 20.56 4.38 22.05
N ARG A 200 19.58 4.20 21.16
CA ARG A 200 19.02 2.90 20.77
C ARG A 200 18.76 2.76 19.26
N ASP A 201 19.37 3.60 18.43
CA ASP A 201 19.29 3.46 16.97
C ASP A 201 20.36 2.57 16.35
N GLU A 202 21.28 1.96 17.12
CA GLU A 202 22.33 1.08 16.55
C GLU A 202 21.99 -0.43 16.52
N ASP A 203 20.94 -0.91 17.19
CA ASP A 203 20.61 -2.35 17.20
C ASP A 203 19.19 -2.65 16.70
N MET A 204 18.97 -2.44 15.41
CA MET A 204 17.80 -2.99 14.71
C MET A 204 18.02 -4.49 14.41
N ARG A 205 18.04 -5.33 15.44
CA ARG A 205 17.95 -6.80 15.29
C ARG A 205 16.48 -7.23 15.32
N VAL A 206 16.03 -7.79 14.20
CA VAL A 206 14.63 -8.19 13.94
C VAL A 206 14.23 -9.49 14.69
N ASP A 207 15.16 -10.14 15.41
CA ASP A 207 14.95 -11.48 16.00
C ASP A 207 15.13 -11.51 17.52
N ALA A 208 14.61 -10.54 18.27
CA ALA A 208 14.57 -10.61 19.73
C ALA A 208 13.25 -11.22 20.24
N ASP A 209 13.36 -12.18 21.17
CA ASP A 209 12.23 -12.78 21.90
C ASP A 209 11.29 -11.71 22.50
N ILE A 210 9.98 -12.00 22.53
CA ILE A 210 8.90 -11.08 22.98
C ILE A 210 9.18 -10.46 24.36
N THR A 211 9.94 -11.15 25.20
CA THR A 211 10.28 -10.76 26.58
C THR A 211 11.43 -9.75 26.68
N GLN A 212 12.14 -9.48 25.59
CA GLN A 212 13.33 -8.60 25.57
C GLN A 212 13.11 -7.29 24.79
N LEU A 213 11.90 -7.03 24.27
CA LEU A 213 11.63 -5.77 23.56
C LEU A 213 11.53 -4.59 24.53
N ASN A 214 12.20 -3.49 24.18
CA ASN A 214 12.06 -2.21 24.86
C ASN A 214 10.60 -1.71 24.79
N SER A 215 10.16 -0.93 25.77
CA SER A 215 8.81 -0.33 25.83
C SER A 215 8.41 0.36 24.52
N LEU A 216 9.33 1.15 23.93
CA LEU A 216 9.12 1.81 22.63
C LEU A 216 9.01 0.81 21.45
N GLN A 217 9.84 -0.23 21.44
CA GLN A 217 9.80 -1.27 20.39
C GLN A 217 8.48 -2.05 20.41
N ARG A 218 7.92 -2.31 21.60
CA ARG A 218 6.58 -2.91 21.75
C ARG A 218 5.51 -2.01 21.13
N ILE A 219 5.57 -0.72 21.40
CA ILE A 219 4.62 0.27 20.87
C ILE A 219 4.70 0.34 19.33
N GLU A 220 5.90 0.43 18.76
CA GLU A 220 6.08 0.45 17.31
C GLU A 220 5.59 -0.83 16.62
N ARG A 221 5.81 -1.98 17.26
CA ARG A 221 5.28 -3.26 16.78
C ARG A 221 3.75 -3.25 16.74
N VAL A 222 3.10 -2.83 17.83
CA VAL A 222 1.63 -2.71 17.89
C VAL A 222 1.12 -1.78 16.79
N ARG A 223 1.77 -0.61 16.61
CA ARG A 223 1.45 0.34 15.54
C ARG A 223 1.53 -0.31 14.15
N LYS A 224 2.63 -1.01 13.86
CA LYS A 224 2.84 -1.69 12.58
C LYS A 224 1.76 -2.75 12.29
N ILE A 225 1.37 -3.51 13.32
CA ILE A 225 0.30 -4.50 13.20
C ILE A 225 -1.05 -3.82 12.91
N LEU A 226 -1.38 -2.74 13.62
CA LEU A 226 -2.65 -2.03 13.41
C LEU A 226 -2.73 -1.38 12.02
N TYR A 227 -1.65 -0.79 11.51
CA TYR A 227 -1.63 -0.32 10.12
C TYR A 227 -1.81 -1.46 9.10
N SER A 228 -1.26 -2.66 9.39
CA SER A 228 -1.48 -3.82 8.52
C SER A 228 -2.96 -4.24 8.48
N PHE A 229 -3.69 -4.10 9.60
CA PHE A 229 -5.13 -4.36 9.67
C PHE A 229 -5.94 -3.33 8.87
N GLN A 230 -5.55 -2.06 8.89
CA GLN A 230 -6.20 -1.02 8.08
C GLN A 230 -6.00 -1.22 6.58
N GLY A 231 -4.85 -1.78 6.18
CA GLY A 231 -4.59 -2.14 4.78
C GLY A 231 -5.42 -3.32 4.25
N SER A 232 -6.15 -4.03 5.12
CA SER A 232 -6.91 -5.22 4.74
C SER A 232 -8.09 -4.93 3.80
N ALA A 233 -8.45 -5.90 2.95
CA ALA A 233 -9.52 -5.75 1.96
C ALA A 233 -10.89 -5.44 2.58
N LEU A 234 -11.15 -5.96 3.79
CA LEU A 234 -12.36 -5.67 4.55
C LEU A 234 -12.46 -4.19 4.95
N ILE A 235 -11.36 -3.62 5.44
CA ILE A 235 -11.35 -2.23 5.92
C ILE A 235 -11.46 -1.26 4.74
N LYS A 236 -10.85 -1.59 3.60
CA LYS A 236 -10.99 -0.81 2.36
C LYS A 236 -12.43 -0.82 1.83
N SER A 237 -13.14 -1.95 1.88
CA SER A 237 -14.54 -2.00 1.44
C SER A 237 -15.50 -1.24 2.35
N LEU A 238 -15.12 -1.04 3.63
CA LEU A 238 -15.89 -0.32 4.64
C LEU A 238 -15.54 1.18 4.74
N ALA A 239 -14.57 1.67 3.95
CA ALA A 239 -14.08 3.05 4.03
C ALA A 239 -15.16 4.14 3.76
N GLY A 240 -16.27 3.78 3.11
CA GLY A 240 -17.43 4.65 2.87
C GLY A 240 -18.61 4.45 3.82
N CYS A 241 -18.52 3.50 4.77
CA CYS A 241 -19.62 3.17 5.67
C CYS A 241 -19.69 4.13 6.87
N ALA A 242 -20.90 4.29 7.44
CA ALA A 242 -21.10 5.15 8.60
C ALA A 242 -20.37 4.61 9.84
N LEU A 243 -19.67 5.46 10.58
CA LEU A 243 -19.00 5.05 11.82
C LEU A 243 -19.99 4.68 12.93
N VAL A 244 -19.61 3.75 13.79
CA VAL A 244 -20.41 3.37 14.97
C VAL A 244 -20.21 4.42 16.06
N ARG A 245 -21.30 5.04 16.51
CA ARG A 245 -21.27 6.06 17.56
C ARG A 245 -21.56 5.42 18.93
N PRO A 246 -20.92 5.92 20.01
CA PRO A 246 -21.30 5.54 21.37
C PRO A 246 -22.73 6.00 21.69
N PRO A 247 -23.48 5.27 22.54
CA PRO A 247 -23.14 4.00 23.18
C PRO A 247 -23.24 2.78 22.24
N LEU A 248 -22.43 1.75 22.49
CA LEU A 248 -22.42 0.53 21.67
C LEU A 248 -23.72 -0.25 21.82
N ASN A 249 -24.36 -0.56 20.69
CA ASN A 249 -25.44 -1.54 20.63
C ASN A 249 -24.87 -2.95 20.79
N MET A 250 -25.03 -3.54 21.97
CA MET A 250 -24.52 -4.89 22.27
C MET A 250 -25.36 -5.98 21.58
N THR A 251 -24.97 -6.32 20.35
CA THR A 251 -25.58 -7.41 19.56
C THR A 251 -25.23 -8.78 20.13
N ASN A 252 -25.95 -9.83 19.70
CA ASN A 252 -25.67 -11.20 20.14
C ASN A 252 -24.26 -11.66 19.75
N VAL A 253 -23.74 -11.17 18.62
CA VAL A 253 -22.38 -11.47 18.17
C VAL A 253 -21.36 -10.84 19.12
N LEU A 254 -21.55 -9.56 19.46
CA LEU A 254 -20.69 -8.84 20.40
C LEU A 254 -20.71 -9.44 21.82
N LYS A 255 -21.84 -9.97 22.27
CA LYS A 255 -21.99 -10.58 23.61
C LYS A 255 -21.44 -11.99 23.71
N LYS A 256 -21.65 -12.82 22.68
CA LYS A 256 -21.40 -14.28 22.75
C LYS A 256 -20.08 -14.71 22.15
N ASN A 257 -19.54 -13.99 21.16
CA ASN A 257 -18.28 -14.37 20.53
C ASN A 257 -17.09 -13.87 21.38
N PRO A 258 -16.18 -14.76 21.83
CA PRO A 258 -15.01 -14.38 22.64
C PRO A 258 -14.12 -13.31 21.98
N ASN A 259 -13.96 -13.35 20.65
CA ASN A 259 -13.11 -12.41 19.94
C ASN A 259 -13.71 -11.00 19.93
N PHE A 260 -15.02 -10.91 19.68
CA PHE A 260 -15.72 -9.63 19.72
C PHE A 260 -15.83 -9.07 21.13
N ARG A 261 -15.90 -9.94 22.15
CA ARG A 261 -15.88 -9.50 23.55
C ARG A 261 -14.56 -8.81 23.89
N LYS A 262 -13.42 -9.38 23.51
CA LYS A 262 -12.11 -8.73 23.67
C LYS A 262 -12.04 -7.37 22.95
N ALA A 263 -12.60 -7.28 21.75
CA ALA A 263 -12.68 -6.01 21.02
C ALA A 263 -13.58 -4.97 21.72
N VAL A 264 -14.68 -5.39 22.35
CA VAL A 264 -15.53 -4.51 23.17
C VAL A 264 -14.80 -4.05 24.43
N ASP A 265 -14.10 -4.96 25.12
CA ASP A 265 -13.30 -4.63 26.30
C ASP A 265 -12.21 -3.59 25.94
N LEU A 266 -11.54 -3.77 24.79
CA LEU A 266 -10.59 -2.80 24.25
C LEU A 266 -11.24 -1.45 23.92
N TRP A 267 -12.43 -1.45 23.32
CA TRP A 267 -13.18 -0.23 23.04
C TRP A 267 -13.49 0.54 24.34
N MET A 268 -14.03 -0.15 25.34
CA MET A 268 -14.38 0.47 26.62
C MET A 268 -13.15 1.02 27.33
N PHE A 269 -12.03 0.29 27.27
CA PHE A 269 -10.75 0.76 27.79
C PHE A 269 -10.31 2.05 27.08
N VAL A 270 -10.28 2.07 25.75
CA VAL A 270 -9.86 3.26 24.97
C VAL A 270 -10.76 4.48 25.23
N GLU A 271 -12.06 4.28 25.48
CA GLU A 271 -12.98 5.38 25.82
C GLU A 271 -12.84 5.90 27.25
N GLN A 272 -12.40 5.06 28.19
CA GLN A 272 -12.19 5.46 29.59
C GLN A 272 -10.77 5.95 29.86
N TYR A 273 -9.83 5.64 28.96
CA TYR A 273 -8.41 5.94 29.14
C TYR A 273 -8.09 7.39 28.71
N ASP A 274 -8.35 8.31 29.64
CA ASP A 274 -8.07 9.76 29.51
C ASP A 274 -6.64 10.14 29.91
N GLU A 275 -5.85 9.21 30.45
CA GLU A 275 -4.50 9.48 30.91
C GLU A 275 -3.51 9.60 29.72
N VAL A 276 -2.55 10.51 29.86
CA VAL A 276 -1.51 10.78 28.86
C VAL A 276 -0.59 9.55 28.66
N GLY A 277 -0.59 8.61 29.61
CA GLY A 277 0.09 7.32 29.50
C GLY A 277 1.61 7.40 29.62
N TYR A 278 2.15 8.53 30.06
CA TYR A 278 3.54 8.66 30.47
C TYR A 278 3.69 9.68 31.60
N SER A 279 4.60 9.42 32.55
CA SER A 279 5.05 10.40 33.53
C SER A 279 6.46 10.85 33.20
N VAL A 280 6.69 12.16 33.18
CA VAL A 280 7.99 12.78 32.97
C VAL A 280 8.60 13.06 34.34
N SER A 281 9.62 12.30 34.74
CA SER A 281 10.41 12.59 35.93
C SER A 281 11.73 13.25 35.52
N HIS A 282 12.03 14.39 36.15
CA HIS A 282 13.34 14.99 36.08
C HIS A 282 14.25 14.26 37.07
N VAL A 283 15.26 13.57 36.55
CA VAL A 283 16.24 12.88 37.37
C VAL A 283 17.52 13.70 37.35
N GLU A 284 17.97 14.13 38.53
CA GLU A 284 19.28 14.74 38.74
C GLU A 284 20.16 13.71 39.43
N ARG A 285 21.19 13.24 38.72
CA ARG A 285 22.23 12.39 39.30
C ARG A 285 23.45 13.26 39.59
N GLN A 286 23.93 13.20 40.82
CA GLN A 286 25.21 13.77 41.20
C GLN A 286 26.21 12.64 41.34
N THR A 287 27.31 12.71 40.59
CA THR A 287 28.38 11.72 40.63
C THR A 287 29.68 12.40 41.04
N ALA A 288 30.44 11.76 41.92
CA ALA A 288 31.80 12.20 42.21
C ALA A 288 32.71 11.80 41.02
N PRO A 289 33.43 12.75 40.40
CA PRO A 289 34.36 12.43 39.32
C PRO A 289 35.47 11.49 39.80
N SER A 290 36.05 10.72 38.87
CA SER A 290 37.22 9.89 39.19
C SER A 290 38.43 10.75 39.53
N ASP A 291 39.31 10.24 40.40
CA ASP A 291 40.54 10.95 40.78
C ASP A 291 41.44 11.26 39.58
N GLU A 292 41.43 10.40 38.56
CA GLU A 292 42.13 10.63 37.29
C GLU A 292 41.59 11.87 36.57
N TYR A 293 40.27 11.96 36.39
CA TYR A 293 39.62 13.10 35.74
C TYR A 293 39.80 14.41 36.52
N ILE A 294 39.77 14.35 37.85
CA ILE A 294 40.05 15.52 38.71
C ILE A 294 41.47 16.05 38.45
N ASN A 295 42.46 15.17 38.27
CA ASN A 295 43.83 15.60 37.99
C ASN A 295 43.96 16.26 36.63
N GLU A 296 43.30 15.73 35.61
CA GLU A 296 43.26 16.35 34.28
C GLU A 296 42.66 17.75 34.34
N LEU A 297 41.57 17.95 35.10
CA LEU A 297 40.98 19.27 35.30
C LEU A 297 41.95 20.24 35.99
N PHE A 298 42.66 19.79 37.02
CA PHE A 298 43.68 20.61 37.69
C PHE A 298 44.87 20.91 36.79
N SER A 299 45.27 19.99 35.92
CA SER A 299 46.31 20.20 34.94
C SER A 299 45.93 21.30 33.94
N VAL A 300 44.68 21.33 33.49
CA VAL A 300 44.15 22.42 32.63
C VAL A 300 44.06 23.74 33.40
N LEU A 301 43.65 23.72 34.67
CA LEU A 301 43.63 24.91 35.52
C LEU A 301 45.04 25.50 35.71
N ALA A 302 46.05 24.65 35.90
CA ALA A 302 47.45 25.05 35.98
C ALA A 302 47.90 25.76 34.70
N LEU A 303 47.51 25.23 33.53
CA LEU A 303 47.79 25.86 32.26
C LEU A 303 47.09 27.23 32.13
N GLN A 304 45.82 27.34 32.54
CA GLN A 304 45.08 28.61 32.54
C GLN A 304 45.76 29.65 33.44
N TYR A 305 46.26 29.23 34.61
CA TYR A 305 47.02 30.10 35.50
C TYR A 305 48.33 30.58 34.86
N VAL A 306 49.10 29.69 34.23
CA VAL A 306 50.34 30.06 33.52
C VAL A 306 50.05 30.99 32.35
N MET A 307 49.00 30.73 31.57
CA MET A 307 48.54 31.62 30.49
C MET A 307 48.17 33.00 31.04
N LEU A 308 47.43 33.06 32.13
CA LEU A 308 47.07 34.31 32.81
C LEU A 308 48.33 35.05 33.24
N LYS A 309 49.22 34.41 34.00
CA LYS A 309 50.44 35.05 34.52
C LYS A 309 51.37 35.56 33.42
N LYS A 310 51.53 34.78 32.34
CA LYS A 310 52.32 35.19 31.18
C LYS A 310 51.74 36.46 30.53
N ASN A 311 50.41 36.56 30.45
CA ASN A 311 49.75 37.69 29.80
C ASN A 311 49.54 38.89 30.74
N THR A 312 49.54 38.72 32.06
CA THR A 312 49.37 39.82 33.03
C THR A 312 50.68 40.46 33.50
N GLY A 313 51.84 39.96 33.05
CA GLY A 313 53.17 40.45 33.46
C GLY A 313 53.60 41.79 32.83
N SER A 314 52.92 42.23 31.77
CA SER A 314 53.10 43.54 31.12
C SER A 314 51.71 44.12 30.84
N PHE A 315 51.31 45.14 31.59
CA PHE A 315 50.01 45.79 31.42
C PHE A 315 49.94 46.66 30.14
N ASP A 316 51.08 46.86 29.46
CA ASP A 316 51.21 47.76 28.30
C ASP A 316 50.82 47.14 26.95
N ASP A 317 50.66 45.81 26.85
CA ASP A 317 50.45 45.12 25.55
C ASP A 317 49.01 44.61 25.30
N LEU A 318 48.09 44.82 26.24
CA LEU A 318 46.72 44.29 26.15
C LEU A 318 45.66 45.35 25.77
N GLY A 319 45.95 46.19 24.78
CA GLY A 319 44.93 47.06 24.14
C GLY A 319 44.27 48.10 25.06
N ASP A 320 43.22 48.75 24.56
CA ASP A 320 42.55 49.87 25.24
C ASP A 320 41.84 49.45 26.54
N TYR A 321 42.25 50.04 27.66
CA TYR A 321 41.61 49.87 28.97
C TYR A 321 40.99 51.18 29.50
N SER A 322 39.91 51.06 30.28
CA SER A 322 39.33 52.17 31.08
C SER A 322 39.70 52.01 32.56
N GLU A 323 40.50 52.92 33.10
CA GLU A 323 40.87 52.93 34.53
C GLU A 323 39.68 53.33 35.43
N HIS A 324 39.45 52.56 36.50
CA HIS A 324 38.58 52.96 37.61
C HIS A 324 39.39 52.98 38.91
N LYS A 325 39.78 54.19 39.37
CA LYS A 325 40.43 54.41 40.67
C LYS A 325 39.40 54.50 41.79
N GLN A 326 39.52 53.65 42.80
CA GLN A 326 38.91 53.84 44.12
C GLN A 326 40.00 54.32 45.09
N GLU A 327 39.90 55.55 45.58
CA GLU A 327 40.77 56.07 46.64
C GLU A 327 40.17 55.79 48.02
N SER A 328 40.99 55.28 48.93
CA SER A 328 40.66 55.14 50.35
C SER A 328 41.62 56.02 51.18
N GLU A 329 41.06 56.93 51.99
CA GLU A 329 41.84 57.83 52.84
C GLU A 329 42.33 57.13 54.12
N ILE A 330 43.62 57.27 54.44
CA ILE A 330 44.22 56.81 55.69
C ILE A 330 44.30 58.00 56.67
N ASN A 331 43.70 57.89 57.86
CA ASN A 331 43.71 58.93 58.89
C ASN A 331 45.00 58.90 59.74
N ILE A 332 45.70 60.03 59.84
CA ILE A 332 46.85 60.24 60.73
C ILE A 332 46.53 61.41 61.68
N VAL A 333 46.47 61.16 62.99
CA VAL A 333 46.19 62.19 64.02
C VAL A 333 47.52 62.81 64.51
N LYS A 334 47.69 64.13 64.30
CA LYS A 334 48.78 65.00 64.83
C LYS A 334 48.37 65.57 66.21
N LYS A 335 49.18 65.49 67.26
CA LYS A 335 50.40 66.26 67.60
C LYS A 335 50.22 67.76 67.91
N ASP A 336 49.00 68.27 68.04
CA ASP A 336 48.77 69.72 68.26
C ASP A 336 48.14 70.06 69.63
N ILE A 337 48.30 69.22 70.66
CA ILE A 337 47.79 69.49 72.02
C ILE A 337 48.79 70.27 72.88
N ASP A 338 50.07 70.28 72.53
CA ASP A 338 51.12 70.82 73.42
C ASP A 338 51.38 72.33 73.27
N ASP A 339 50.81 73.01 72.26
CA ASP A 339 51.10 74.43 71.98
C ASP A 339 50.13 75.43 72.67
N ILE A 340 49.20 74.97 73.52
CA ILE A 340 48.18 75.84 74.17
C ILE A 340 48.27 75.76 75.70
N ILE A 341 49.47 75.63 76.25
CA ILE A 341 49.74 75.88 77.67
C ILE A 341 50.99 76.76 77.73
N ASP A 342 50.86 78.03 77.34
CA ASP A 342 51.76 79.11 77.79
C ASP A 342 51.26 80.48 77.29
N SER A 343 50.28 81.05 77.99
CA SER A 343 50.20 82.49 78.28
C SER A 343 48.94 82.80 79.10
N TYR A 344 49.16 83.46 80.23
CA TYR A 344 48.17 83.86 81.22
C TYR A 344 47.27 85.02 80.75
N ASP A 345 46.11 85.12 81.42
CA ASP A 345 45.16 86.24 81.56
C ASP A 345 44.11 86.48 80.46
N MET A 346 42.96 85.80 80.59
CA MET A 346 41.65 86.28 80.13
C MET A 346 40.55 85.94 81.16
N GLU A 347 39.60 86.85 81.40
CA GLU A 347 38.46 86.63 82.29
C GLU A 347 37.56 85.46 81.81
N VAL A 348 37.07 84.67 82.77
CA VAL A 348 36.29 83.42 82.54
C VAL A 348 35.04 83.62 81.68
N ASP A 349 34.49 84.84 81.63
CA ASP A 349 33.31 85.19 80.82
C ASP A 349 33.62 85.55 79.35
N GLU A 350 34.88 85.88 79.02
CA GLU A 350 35.35 86.02 77.63
C GLU A 350 35.70 84.66 77.02
N ILE A 351 36.28 83.75 77.82
CA ILE A 351 36.55 82.37 77.39
C ILE A 351 35.23 81.65 77.08
N ARG A 352 34.19 81.81 77.90
CA ARG A 352 32.86 81.23 77.62
C ARG A 352 32.20 81.80 76.37
N ARG A 353 32.29 83.13 76.13
CA ARG A 353 31.74 83.74 74.91
C ARG A 353 32.49 83.30 73.66
N ILE A 354 33.83 83.29 73.67
CA ILE A 354 34.64 82.83 72.54
C ILE A 354 34.43 81.33 72.31
N PHE A 355 34.30 80.51 73.35
CA PHE A 355 34.07 79.06 73.23
C PHE A 355 32.67 78.73 72.67
N VAL A 356 31.62 79.42 73.14
CA VAL A 356 30.26 79.28 72.59
C VAL A 356 30.20 79.76 71.14
N ASP A 357 30.79 80.91 70.83
CA ASP A 357 30.84 81.45 69.46
C ASP A 357 31.66 80.55 68.51
N ARG A 358 32.74 79.90 69.02
CA ARG A 358 33.54 78.93 68.24
C ARG A 358 32.81 77.59 68.05
N LEU A 359 32.04 77.12 69.04
CA LEU A 359 31.17 75.94 68.94
C LEU A 359 30.00 76.17 67.97
N GLU A 360 29.37 77.34 68.03
CA GLU A 360 28.30 77.72 67.10
C GLU A 360 28.82 77.85 65.67
N ARG A 361 30.00 78.47 65.47
CA ARG A 361 30.67 78.51 64.15
C ARG A 361 31.06 77.12 63.65
N LYS A 362 31.52 76.21 64.52
CA LYS A 362 31.87 74.82 64.13
C LYS A 362 30.61 74.03 63.75
N LYS A 363 29.55 74.13 64.55
CA LYS A 363 28.25 73.52 64.27
C LYS A 363 27.59 74.09 63.01
N GLN A 364 27.74 75.39 62.74
CA GLN A 364 27.25 76.03 61.53
C GLN A 364 28.08 75.64 60.30
N LYS A 365 29.41 75.52 60.42
CA LYS A 365 30.27 74.98 59.36
C LYS A 365 29.91 73.53 59.04
N GLU A 366 29.77 72.67 60.04
CA GLU A 366 29.32 71.28 59.87
C GLU A 366 27.93 71.20 59.22
N ARG A 367 26.99 72.06 59.62
CA ARG A 367 25.64 72.11 59.05
C ARG A 367 25.64 72.62 57.60
N THR A 368 26.48 73.59 57.26
CA THR A 368 26.65 74.05 55.87
C THR A 368 27.37 73.01 55.00
N GLN A 369 28.35 72.28 55.54
CA GLN A 369 28.99 71.17 54.84
C GLN A 369 28.01 70.01 54.64
N PHE A 370 27.22 69.66 55.66
CA PHE A 370 26.17 68.65 55.56
C PHE A 370 25.11 69.02 54.52
N ASN A 371 24.65 70.29 54.50
CA ASN A 371 23.68 70.74 53.49
C ASN A 371 24.27 70.71 52.08
N LYS A 372 25.53 71.10 51.89
CA LYS A 372 26.22 70.99 50.59
C LYS A 372 26.33 69.53 50.14
N ILE A 373 26.68 68.62 51.04
CA ILE A 373 26.76 67.18 50.75
C ILE A 373 25.37 66.64 50.41
N LYS A 374 24.34 67.03 51.16
CA LYS A 374 22.95 66.65 50.89
C LYS A 374 22.46 67.15 49.53
N ASP A 375 22.81 68.38 49.14
CA ASP A 375 22.44 68.96 47.85
C ASP A 375 23.14 68.25 46.69
N VAL A 376 24.41 67.87 46.86
CA VAL A 376 25.16 67.08 45.87
C VAL A 376 24.55 65.69 45.71
N ILE A 377 24.29 64.98 46.82
CA ILE A 377 23.65 63.65 46.79
C ILE A 377 22.28 63.72 46.13
N THR A 378 21.47 64.73 46.46
CA THR A 378 20.13 64.91 45.88
C THR A 378 20.21 65.17 44.36
N ARG A 379 21.18 65.96 43.91
CA ARG A 379 21.40 66.19 42.48
C ARG A 379 21.85 64.91 41.76
N THR A 380 22.77 64.14 42.34
CA THR A 380 23.23 62.88 41.76
C THR A 380 22.10 61.86 41.64
N ILE A 381 21.30 61.69 42.70
CA ILE A 381 20.13 60.80 42.67
C ILE A 381 19.14 61.23 41.58
N ASN A 382 18.83 62.52 41.48
CA ASN A 382 17.92 63.02 40.46
C ASN A 382 18.44 62.75 39.04
N LEU A 383 19.74 63.01 38.78
CA LEU A 383 20.37 62.72 37.50
C LEU A 383 20.38 61.22 37.16
N GLU A 384 20.64 60.36 38.14
CA GLU A 384 20.59 58.90 37.97
C GLU A 384 19.15 58.43 37.64
N THR A 385 18.15 58.97 38.36
CA THR A 385 16.74 58.62 38.13
C THR A 385 16.24 59.08 36.76
N GLU A 386 16.71 60.23 36.27
CA GLU A 386 16.40 60.71 34.92
C GLU A 386 17.04 59.83 33.85
N LYS A 387 18.30 59.41 34.02
CA LYS A 387 18.95 58.46 33.10
C LYS A 387 18.22 57.12 33.04
N ILE A 388 17.82 56.57 34.18
CA ILE A 388 17.05 55.32 34.24
C ILE A 388 15.68 55.49 33.57
N ALA A 389 15.03 56.64 33.73
CA ALA A 389 13.76 56.95 33.06
C ALA A 389 13.93 57.06 31.53
N GLU A 390 15.00 57.68 31.05
CA GLU A 390 15.35 57.82 29.63
C GLU A 390 15.62 56.43 29.00
N GLU A 391 16.40 55.58 29.68
CA GLU A 391 16.67 54.21 29.24
C GLU A 391 15.40 53.36 29.18
N ASN A 392 14.50 53.50 30.16
CA ASN A 392 13.23 52.79 30.17
C ASN A 392 12.30 53.24 29.03
N ARG A 393 12.27 54.54 28.72
CA ARG A 393 11.56 55.06 27.53
C ARG A 393 12.15 54.47 26.24
N GLN A 394 13.46 54.39 26.14
CA GLN A 394 14.13 53.85 24.96
C GLN A 394 13.93 52.33 24.81
N ARG A 395 13.91 51.59 25.92
CA ARG A 395 13.54 50.16 25.94
C ARG A 395 12.09 49.96 25.49
N ALA A 396 11.15 50.80 25.94
CA ALA A 396 9.75 50.73 25.52
C ALA A 396 9.58 51.00 24.01
N ILE A 397 10.29 51.97 23.45
CA ILE A 397 10.26 52.25 21.99
C ILE A 397 10.85 51.08 21.20
N ARG A 398 11.97 50.51 21.66
CA ARG A 398 12.58 49.32 21.02
C ARG A 398 11.66 48.10 21.09
N ALA A 399 10.94 47.91 22.20
CA ALA A 399 9.96 46.83 22.35
C ALA A 399 8.79 46.99 21.37
N LYS A 400 8.20 48.19 21.25
CA LYS A 400 7.13 48.47 20.28
C LYS A 400 7.56 48.21 18.83
N ARG A 401 8.77 48.65 18.44
CA ARG A 401 9.32 48.38 17.10
C ARG A 401 9.56 46.88 16.85
N ARG A 402 9.97 46.12 17.86
CA ARG A 402 10.10 44.65 17.75
C ARG A 402 8.74 43.98 17.57
N GLU A 403 7.73 44.43 18.30
CA GLU A 403 6.36 43.91 18.18
C GLU A 403 5.76 44.23 16.80
N GLU A 404 5.95 45.44 16.28
CA GLU A 404 5.54 45.81 14.92
C GLU A 404 6.22 44.95 13.85
N LYS A 405 7.54 44.71 13.98
CA LYS A 405 8.27 43.82 13.07
C LYS A 405 7.74 42.38 13.13
N ARG A 406 7.45 41.86 14.33
CA ARG A 406 6.84 40.53 14.49
C ARG A 406 5.47 40.45 13.82
N LYS A 407 4.62 41.46 14.00
CA LYS A 407 3.30 41.53 13.33
C LYS A 407 3.43 41.62 11.81
N GLN A 408 4.41 42.36 11.30
CA GLN A 408 4.68 42.43 9.85
C GLN A 408 5.19 41.10 9.29
N GLU A 409 6.06 40.40 10.03
CA GLU A 409 6.57 39.09 9.64
C GLU A 409 5.48 38.01 9.68
N GLU A 410 4.65 38.01 10.73
CA GLU A 410 3.49 37.14 10.87
C GLU A 410 2.46 37.39 9.75
N ALA A 411 2.17 38.66 9.44
CA ALA A 411 1.30 39.01 8.30
C ALA A 411 1.89 38.57 6.95
N ARG A 412 3.22 38.63 6.79
CA ARG A 412 3.90 38.17 5.57
C ARG A 412 3.84 36.65 5.43
N LEU A 413 4.03 35.92 6.53
CA LEU A 413 3.90 34.46 6.56
C LEU A 413 2.47 34.03 6.27
N ALA A 414 1.48 34.67 6.91
CA ALA A 414 0.06 34.41 6.65
C ALA A 414 -0.32 34.70 5.19
N ALA A 415 0.21 35.76 4.58
CA ALA A 415 -0.03 36.07 3.17
C ALA A 415 0.62 35.03 2.23
N LEU A 416 1.81 34.52 2.58
CA LEU A 416 2.47 33.46 1.81
C LEU A 416 1.71 32.14 1.90
N GLU A 417 1.23 31.79 3.09
CA GLU A 417 0.42 30.59 3.32
C GLU A 417 -0.92 30.66 2.60
N ALA A 418 -1.62 31.80 2.66
CA ALA A 418 -2.85 32.03 1.91
C ALA A 418 -2.62 31.91 0.39
N LYS A 419 -1.49 32.42 -0.11
CA LYS A 419 -1.13 32.27 -1.53
C LYS A 419 -0.87 30.80 -1.90
N ARG A 420 -0.18 30.05 -1.03
CA ARG A 420 0.11 28.63 -1.26
C ARG A 420 -1.17 27.80 -1.27
N LEU A 421 -2.09 28.06 -0.34
CA LEU A 421 -3.40 27.42 -0.29
C LEU A 421 -4.24 27.74 -1.54
N ALA A 422 -4.19 28.99 -2.03
CA ALA A 422 -4.90 29.36 -3.25
C ALA A 422 -4.31 28.67 -4.50
N GLU A 423 -2.99 28.50 -4.57
CA GLU A 423 -2.32 27.78 -5.66
C GLU A 423 -2.61 26.27 -5.60
N GLU A 424 -2.60 25.68 -4.42
CA GLU A 424 -2.99 24.28 -4.18
C GLU A 424 -4.45 24.02 -4.58
N ALA A 425 -5.36 24.93 -4.21
CA ALA A 425 -6.76 24.85 -4.62
C ALA A 425 -6.93 24.93 -6.15
N ARG A 426 -6.16 25.80 -6.82
CA ARG A 426 -6.18 25.91 -8.28
C ARG A 426 -5.67 24.64 -8.96
N LEU A 427 -4.59 24.05 -8.45
CA LEU A 427 -4.04 22.80 -8.97
C LEU A 427 -5.01 21.62 -8.75
N ALA A 428 -5.71 21.59 -7.61
CA ALA A 428 -6.73 20.58 -7.34
C ALA A 428 -7.93 20.71 -8.29
N GLU A 429 -8.36 21.94 -8.60
CA GLU A 429 -9.43 22.19 -9.57
C GLU A 429 -9.01 21.80 -11.00
N GLU A 430 -7.79 22.13 -11.40
CA GLU A 430 -7.22 21.74 -12.70
C GLU A 430 -7.11 20.21 -12.83
N ALA A 431 -6.67 19.51 -11.77
CA ALA A 431 -6.61 18.06 -11.75
C ALA A 431 -8.01 17.42 -11.87
N ARG A 432 -9.02 17.99 -11.19
CA ARG A 432 -10.41 17.51 -11.28
C ARG A 432 -10.97 17.68 -12.69
N LEU A 433 -10.72 18.81 -13.34
CA LEU A 433 -11.13 19.04 -14.74
C LEU A 433 -10.42 18.10 -15.71
N ALA A 434 -9.14 17.80 -15.49
CA ALA A 434 -8.39 16.85 -16.30
C ALA A 434 -8.93 15.41 -16.14
N GLU A 435 -9.31 15.01 -14.92
CA GLU A 435 -9.92 13.71 -14.66
C GLU A 435 -11.31 13.59 -15.30
N GLU A 436 -12.13 14.63 -15.19
CA GLU A 436 -13.43 14.72 -15.85
C GLU A 436 -13.31 14.60 -17.38
N ALA A 437 -12.33 15.30 -17.98
CA ALA A 437 -12.05 15.20 -19.40
C ALA A 437 -11.62 13.77 -19.82
N ARG A 438 -10.80 13.11 -19.00
CA ARG A 438 -10.34 11.73 -19.26
C ARG A 438 -11.51 10.73 -19.20
N LEU A 439 -12.40 10.88 -18.23
CA LEU A 439 -13.60 10.05 -18.11
C LEU A 439 -14.57 10.28 -19.29
N ALA A 440 -14.71 11.52 -19.76
CA ALA A 440 -15.50 11.83 -20.94
C ALA A 440 -14.92 11.21 -22.22
N GLU A 441 -13.60 11.21 -22.38
CA GLU A 441 -12.92 10.56 -23.51
C GLU A 441 -13.06 9.02 -23.45
N GLU A 442 -12.90 8.42 -22.26
CA GLU A 442 -13.11 6.99 -22.05
C GLU A 442 -14.55 6.58 -22.38
N ALA A 443 -15.55 7.36 -21.95
CA ALA A 443 -16.95 7.13 -22.29
C ALA A 443 -17.20 7.19 -23.80
N ARG A 444 -16.59 8.16 -24.50
CA ARG A 444 -16.71 8.29 -25.97
C ARG A 444 -16.11 7.09 -26.69
N LEU A 445 -14.93 6.62 -26.25
CA LEU A 445 -14.29 5.44 -26.83
C LEU A 445 -15.10 4.16 -26.58
N ALA A 446 -15.71 4.03 -25.40
CA ALA A 446 -16.60 2.92 -25.09
C ALA A 446 -17.86 2.91 -25.97
N GLU A 447 -18.45 4.08 -26.24
CA GLU A 447 -19.60 4.22 -27.14
C GLU A 447 -19.22 3.90 -28.59
N GLU A 448 -18.06 4.38 -29.07
CA GLU A 448 -17.53 4.06 -30.39
C GLU A 448 -17.27 2.55 -30.55
N ALA A 449 -16.69 1.90 -29.55
CA ALA A 449 -16.48 0.46 -29.55
C ALA A 449 -17.80 -0.33 -29.60
N ARG A 450 -18.84 0.12 -28.87
CA ARG A 450 -20.15 -0.51 -28.89
C ARG A 450 -20.83 -0.40 -30.26
N LEU A 451 -20.74 0.77 -30.89
CA LEU A 451 -21.26 0.98 -32.25
C LEU A 451 -20.52 0.12 -33.29
N ALA A 452 -19.19 -0.03 -33.14
CA ALA A 452 -18.41 -0.90 -34.02
C ALA A 452 -18.78 -2.39 -33.85
N GLU A 453 -19.04 -2.84 -32.63
CA GLU A 453 -19.50 -4.21 -32.36
C GLU A 453 -20.91 -4.46 -32.92
N GLU A 454 -21.82 -3.50 -32.75
CA GLU A 454 -23.17 -3.56 -33.34
C GLU A 454 -23.12 -3.64 -34.87
N ALA A 455 -22.27 -2.82 -35.50
CA ALA A 455 -22.07 -2.87 -36.95
C ALA A 455 -21.51 -4.22 -37.42
N ARG A 456 -20.57 -4.81 -36.67
CA ARG A 456 -20.00 -6.13 -37.00
C ARG A 456 -21.05 -7.24 -36.89
N LEU A 457 -21.89 -7.21 -35.86
CA LEU A 457 -22.99 -8.17 -35.70
C LEU A 457 -24.04 -8.02 -36.82
N ALA A 458 -24.35 -6.79 -37.24
CA ALA A 458 -25.25 -6.55 -38.36
C ALA A 458 -24.67 -7.09 -39.69
N GLU A 459 -23.36 -6.92 -39.93
CA GLU A 459 -22.69 -7.48 -41.11
C GLU A 459 -22.67 -9.01 -41.09
N GLU A 460 -22.38 -9.62 -39.93
CA GLU A 460 -22.42 -11.08 -39.75
C GLU A 460 -23.83 -11.64 -40.01
N ALA A 461 -24.87 -10.97 -39.51
CA ALA A 461 -26.26 -11.34 -39.77
C ALA A 461 -26.61 -11.26 -41.26
N ARG A 462 -26.15 -10.23 -41.97
CA ARG A 462 -26.38 -10.07 -43.41
C ARG A 462 -25.70 -11.17 -44.22
N LEU A 463 -24.46 -11.54 -43.86
CA LEU A 463 -23.74 -12.64 -44.50
C LEU A 463 -24.41 -13.99 -44.23
N ALA A 464 -24.95 -14.21 -43.04
CA ALA A 464 -25.70 -15.43 -42.71
C ALA A 464 -27.02 -15.52 -43.51
N GLU A 465 -27.71 -14.41 -43.72
CA GLU A 465 -28.92 -14.36 -44.56
C GLU A 465 -28.59 -14.62 -46.04
N GLU A 466 -27.51 -14.01 -46.55
CA GLU A 466 -27.03 -14.27 -47.92
C GLU A 466 -26.63 -15.73 -48.13
N ALA A 467 -25.95 -16.34 -47.16
CA ALA A 467 -25.61 -17.77 -47.21
C ALA A 467 -26.85 -18.67 -47.21
N ARG A 468 -27.88 -18.34 -46.42
CA ARG A 468 -29.16 -19.06 -46.41
C ARG A 468 -29.88 -18.98 -47.75
N LEU A 469 -29.93 -17.80 -48.36
CA LEU A 469 -30.54 -17.62 -49.68
C LEU A 469 -29.78 -18.39 -50.78
N ALA A 470 -28.45 -18.42 -50.70
CA ALA A 470 -27.63 -19.20 -51.62
C ALA A 470 -27.85 -20.73 -51.46
N GLU A 471 -28.02 -21.21 -50.23
CA GLU A 471 -28.34 -22.62 -49.96
C GLU A 471 -29.75 -22.99 -50.47
N GLU A 472 -30.74 -22.13 -50.25
CA GLU A 472 -32.10 -22.30 -50.76
C GLU A 472 -32.12 -22.33 -52.30
N ALA A 473 -31.37 -21.44 -52.96
CA ALA A 473 -31.22 -21.43 -54.41
C ALA A 473 -30.57 -22.72 -54.94
N ARG A 474 -29.53 -23.24 -54.25
CA ARG A 474 -28.89 -24.52 -54.60
C ARG A 474 -29.86 -25.70 -54.48
N LEU A 475 -30.65 -25.76 -53.41
CA LEU A 475 -31.64 -26.82 -53.22
C LEU A 475 -32.74 -26.76 -54.28
N ALA A 476 -33.17 -25.56 -54.68
CA ALA A 476 -34.13 -25.38 -55.77
C ALA A 476 -33.56 -25.84 -57.13
N GLU A 477 -32.29 -25.55 -57.42
CA GLU A 477 -31.62 -26.02 -58.63
C GLU A 477 -31.46 -27.54 -58.65
N GLU A 478 -31.06 -28.14 -57.52
CA GLU A 478 -30.95 -29.59 -57.36
C GLU A 478 -32.31 -30.28 -57.56
N ALA A 479 -33.40 -29.71 -57.01
CA ALA A 479 -34.75 -30.21 -57.21
C ALA A 479 -35.18 -30.14 -58.68
N ARG A 480 -34.86 -29.05 -59.39
CA ARG A 480 -35.16 -28.91 -60.82
C ARG A 480 -34.42 -29.93 -61.68
N LEU A 481 -33.13 -30.16 -61.39
CA LEU A 481 -32.32 -31.17 -62.07
C LEU A 481 -32.85 -32.60 -61.81
N ALA A 482 -33.31 -32.88 -60.59
CA ALA A 482 -33.93 -34.16 -60.25
C ALA A 482 -35.25 -34.38 -61.01
N GLU A 483 -36.08 -33.34 -61.16
CA GLU A 483 -37.32 -33.40 -61.95
C GLU A 483 -37.03 -33.61 -63.44
N GLU A 484 -36.06 -32.89 -64.01
CA GLU A 484 -35.60 -33.06 -65.39
C GLU A 484 -35.08 -34.48 -65.64
N ALA A 485 -34.29 -35.04 -64.71
CA ALA A 485 -33.81 -36.41 -64.80
C ALA A 485 -34.96 -37.44 -64.78
N ARG A 486 -35.99 -37.21 -63.96
CA ARG A 486 -37.17 -38.08 -63.89
C ARG A 486 -37.98 -38.06 -65.18
N LEU A 487 -38.17 -36.88 -65.77
CA LEU A 487 -38.84 -36.73 -67.07
C LEU A 487 -38.05 -37.40 -68.20
N ALA A 488 -36.71 -37.30 -68.18
CA ALA A 488 -35.85 -37.96 -69.14
C ALA A 488 -35.92 -39.50 -69.02
N GLU A 489 -35.99 -40.05 -67.80
CA GLU A 489 -36.17 -41.48 -67.56
C GLU A 489 -37.54 -41.97 -68.03
N GLU A 490 -38.60 -41.21 -67.76
CA GLU A 490 -39.96 -41.51 -68.24
C GLU A 490 -40.02 -41.52 -69.78
N ALA A 491 -39.40 -40.54 -70.44
CA ALA A 491 -39.29 -40.49 -71.89
C ALA A 491 -38.53 -41.70 -72.47
N ARG A 492 -37.44 -42.12 -71.82
CA ARG A 492 -36.66 -43.29 -72.24
C ARG A 492 -37.46 -44.59 -72.12
N LEU A 493 -38.21 -44.76 -71.02
CA LEU A 493 -39.10 -45.91 -70.83
C LEU A 493 -40.24 -45.94 -71.85
N ALA A 494 -40.79 -44.78 -72.21
CA ALA A 494 -41.81 -44.68 -73.27
C ALA A 494 -41.26 -45.06 -74.65
N GLU A 495 -40.02 -44.65 -74.96
CA GLU A 495 -39.35 -45.03 -76.22
C GLU A 495 -39.03 -46.54 -76.26
N GLU A 496 -38.55 -47.11 -75.16
CA GLU A 496 -38.30 -48.55 -75.03
C GLU A 496 -39.60 -49.36 -75.21
N ALA A 497 -40.71 -48.91 -74.63
CA ALA A 497 -42.03 -49.53 -74.82
C ALA A 497 -42.49 -49.49 -76.27
N ARG A 498 -42.27 -48.36 -76.97
CA ARG A 498 -42.63 -48.23 -78.40
C ARG A 498 -41.80 -49.16 -79.28
N LEU A 499 -40.49 -49.28 -79.02
CA LEU A 499 -39.62 -50.21 -79.74
C LEU A 499 -39.99 -51.67 -79.49
N ALA A 500 -40.41 -52.01 -78.27
CA ALA A 500 -40.90 -53.35 -77.94
C ALA A 500 -42.22 -53.68 -78.68
N GLU A 501 -43.13 -52.72 -78.81
CA GLU A 501 -44.37 -52.89 -79.59
C GLU A 501 -44.09 -53.06 -81.09
N GLU A 502 -43.19 -52.25 -81.65
CA GLU A 502 -42.75 -52.37 -83.04
C GLU A 502 -42.10 -53.74 -83.32
N ALA A 503 -41.25 -54.23 -82.41
CA ALA A 503 -40.65 -55.56 -82.52
C ALA A 503 -41.69 -56.68 -82.49
N ARG A 504 -42.74 -56.55 -81.64
CA ARG A 504 -43.83 -57.53 -81.56
C ARG A 504 -44.65 -57.57 -82.86
N LEU A 505 -44.96 -56.42 -83.44
CA LEU A 505 -45.66 -56.33 -84.73
C LEU A 505 -44.82 -56.91 -85.87
N ALA A 506 -43.50 -56.70 -85.87
CA ALA A 506 -42.59 -57.30 -86.85
C ALA A 506 -42.53 -58.83 -86.73
N GLU A 507 -42.54 -59.37 -85.51
CA GLU A 507 -42.58 -60.83 -85.28
C GLU A 507 -43.91 -61.44 -85.72
N GLU A 508 -45.03 -60.79 -85.44
CA GLU A 508 -46.36 -61.21 -85.89
C GLU A 508 -46.45 -61.24 -87.42
N ALA A 509 -45.92 -60.21 -88.11
CA ALA A 509 -45.84 -60.17 -89.56
C ALA A 509 -44.99 -61.32 -90.14
N ARG A 510 -43.86 -61.64 -89.49
CA ARG A 510 -42.99 -62.75 -89.92
C ARG A 510 -43.68 -64.11 -89.76
N LEU A 511 -44.41 -64.32 -88.66
CA LEU A 511 -45.19 -65.55 -88.44
C LEU A 511 -46.34 -65.68 -89.45
N ALA A 512 -46.99 -64.57 -89.82
CA ALA A 512 -48.01 -64.56 -90.86
C ALA A 512 -47.42 -64.92 -92.25
N GLU A 513 -46.23 -64.42 -92.57
CA GLU A 513 -45.53 -64.78 -93.81
C GLU A 513 -45.11 -66.26 -93.85
N GLU A 514 -44.58 -66.78 -92.73
CA GLU A 514 -44.23 -68.20 -92.58
C GLU A 514 -45.46 -69.11 -92.74
N ALA A 515 -46.60 -68.73 -92.15
CA ALA A 515 -47.87 -69.43 -92.32
C ALA A 515 -48.33 -69.45 -93.78
N ARG A 516 -48.20 -68.33 -94.51
CA ARG A 516 -48.54 -68.24 -95.93
C ARG A 516 -47.65 -69.14 -96.79
N LEU A 517 -46.35 -69.16 -96.53
CA LEU A 517 -45.40 -70.05 -97.22
C LEU A 517 -45.68 -71.53 -96.92
N ALA A 518 -46.06 -71.86 -95.69
CA ALA A 518 -46.45 -73.22 -95.31
C ALA A 518 -47.74 -73.68 -96.02
N GLU A 519 -48.72 -72.77 -96.19
CA GLU A 519 -49.95 -73.05 -96.95
C GLU A 519 -49.66 -73.26 -98.45
N GLU A 520 -48.82 -72.42 -99.04
CA GLU A 520 -48.37 -72.57 -100.43
C GLU A 520 -47.64 -73.91 -100.64
N ALA A 521 -46.75 -74.30 -99.71
CA ALA A 521 -46.08 -75.58 -99.73
C ALA A 521 -47.06 -76.77 -99.59
N ARG A 522 -48.15 -76.62 -98.82
CA ARG A 522 -49.20 -77.64 -98.70
C ARG A 522 -49.94 -77.82 -100.02
N LEU A 523 -50.34 -76.73 -100.67
CA LEU A 523 -51.00 -76.75 -101.98
C LEU A 523 -50.10 -77.37 -103.06
N ALA A 524 -48.81 -77.05 -103.06
CA ALA A 524 -47.83 -77.65 -103.98
C ALA A 524 -47.67 -79.17 -103.74
N LYS A 525 -47.71 -79.61 -102.48
CA LYS A 525 -47.65 -81.04 -102.12
C LYS A 525 -48.92 -81.80 -102.54
N GLU A 526 -50.08 -81.18 -102.38
CA GLU A 526 -51.37 -81.73 -102.81
C GLU A 526 -51.43 -81.89 -104.34
N ALA A 527 -50.99 -80.87 -105.09
CA ALA A 527 -50.85 -80.94 -106.55
C ALA A 527 -49.91 -82.07 -107.00
N ARG A 528 -48.77 -82.26 -106.32
CA ARG A 528 -47.84 -83.38 -106.59
C ARG A 528 -48.47 -84.75 -106.31
N LEU A 529 -49.28 -84.90 -105.27
CA LEU A 529 -49.95 -86.16 -104.96
C LEU A 529 -51.04 -86.48 -106.00
N ALA A 530 -51.77 -85.47 -106.49
CA ALA A 530 -52.71 -85.63 -107.60
C ALA A 530 -52.01 -86.07 -108.89
N GLU A 531 -50.82 -85.53 -109.19
CA GLU A 531 -50.02 -85.94 -110.35
C GLU A 531 -49.51 -87.39 -110.23
N ILE A 532 -49.09 -87.81 -109.03
CA ILE A 532 -48.65 -89.19 -108.77
C ILE A 532 -49.83 -90.17 -108.86
N ALA A 533 -51.02 -89.80 -108.39
CA ALA A 533 -52.23 -90.61 -108.54
C ALA A 533 -52.65 -90.78 -110.01
N ALA A 534 -52.58 -89.70 -110.81
CA ALA A 534 -52.86 -89.76 -112.24
C ALA A 534 -51.86 -90.62 -113.04
N LYS A 535 -50.58 -90.60 -112.63
CA LYS A 535 -49.53 -91.45 -113.23
C LYS A 535 -49.60 -92.92 -112.78
N LYS A 536 -50.16 -93.21 -111.60
CA LYS A 536 -50.37 -94.58 -111.10
C LYS A 536 -51.56 -95.26 -111.79
N ALA A 537 -52.65 -94.54 -112.06
CA ALA A 537 -53.81 -95.05 -112.80
C ALA A 537 -53.53 -95.40 -114.27
N LYS A 538 -52.49 -94.81 -114.89
CA LYS A 538 -52.12 -95.05 -116.29
C LYS A 538 -51.06 -96.15 -116.49
N ARG A 539 -50.49 -96.70 -115.40
CA ARG A 539 -49.34 -97.62 -115.45
C ARG A 539 -49.61 -99.03 -114.91
N GLU A 540 -50.78 -99.31 -114.32
CA GLU A 540 -51.18 -100.65 -113.85
C GLU A 540 -51.77 -101.56 -114.96
N MET A 541 -51.60 -101.21 -116.25
CA MET A 541 -52.15 -102.00 -117.38
C MET A 541 -51.11 -102.88 -118.12
N ILE A 542 -49.80 -102.88 -117.80
CA ILE A 542 -48.79 -103.71 -118.51
C ILE A 542 -47.67 -104.22 -117.56
N VAL A 543 -47.78 -105.51 -117.19
CA VAL A 543 -46.73 -106.55 -116.95
C VAL A 543 -45.72 -106.43 -115.78
N GLY A 544 -45.87 -107.34 -114.79
CA GLY A 544 -45.02 -108.55 -114.61
C GLY A 544 -43.60 -108.48 -113.99
N ALA A 545 -43.47 -109.21 -112.86
CA ALA A 545 -42.38 -110.16 -112.53
C ALA A 545 -40.97 -109.70 -112.00
N VAL A 546 -40.64 -110.23 -110.81
CA VAL A 546 -39.32 -110.76 -110.33
C VAL A 546 -38.32 -109.87 -109.55
N LYS A 547 -38.02 -110.36 -108.33
CA LYS A 547 -36.80 -110.42 -107.47
C LYS A 547 -35.66 -109.39 -107.61
N GLY A 548 -35.12 -108.99 -106.45
CA GLY A 548 -33.66 -109.02 -106.20
C GLY A 548 -32.91 -107.72 -105.87
N VAL A 549 -32.85 -107.36 -104.58
CA VAL A 549 -31.63 -107.12 -103.77
C VAL A 549 -30.43 -106.40 -104.41
N PHE A 550 -30.11 -105.18 -103.94
CA PHE A 550 -28.75 -104.82 -103.47
C PHE A 550 -28.70 -103.44 -102.78
N VAL A 551 -28.28 -103.45 -101.51
CA VAL A 551 -27.32 -102.59 -100.80
C VAL A 551 -27.18 -101.11 -101.20
N ARG A 552 -27.35 -100.22 -100.18
CA ARG A 552 -26.44 -99.13 -99.74
C ARG A 552 -27.24 -97.93 -99.21
N LYS A 553 -27.48 -97.85 -97.89
CA LYS A 553 -27.79 -96.58 -97.19
C LYS A 553 -27.41 -96.64 -95.70
N ARG A 554 -26.40 -95.85 -95.35
CA ARG A 554 -26.34 -94.83 -94.27
C ARG A 554 -24.98 -94.83 -93.58
N PRO A 555 -24.22 -93.73 -93.68
CA PRO A 555 -23.39 -93.29 -92.57
C PRO A 555 -24.31 -92.64 -91.52
N THR A 556 -24.27 -93.15 -90.30
CA THR A 556 -24.68 -92.42 -89.09
C THR A 556 -23.43 -91.75 -88.52
N PRO A 557 -23.40 -90.41 -88.35
CA PRO A 557 -22.49 -89.80 -87.39
C PRO A 557 -23.07 -89.94 -85.97
N PRO A 558 -22.20 -89.92 -84.95
CA PRO A 558 -22.44 -90.39 -83.59
C PRO A 558 -23.17 -89.37 -82.71
N PRO A 559 -23.67 -89.79 -81.53
CA PRO A 559 -24.27 -88.87 -80.57
C PRO A 559 -23.16 -88.07 -79.84
N PRO A 560 -23.34 -86.76 -79.63
CA PRO A 560 -22.60 -86.03 -78.61
C PRO A 560 -23.45 -85.88 -77.34
N PRO A 561 -23.00 -86.40 -76.19
CA PRO A 561 -23.51 -86.10 -74.86
C PRO A 561 -22.73 -84.92 -74.24
N PRO A 562 -22.99 -84.55 -72.98
CA PRO A 562 -23.85 -83.46 -72.50
C PRO A 562 -23.07 -82.17 -72.14
N PRO A 563 -23.73 -81.02 -71.93
CA PRO A 563 -23.12 -79.90 -71.21
C PRO A 563 -23.31 -80.02 -69.67
N PRO A 564 -22.31 -79.60 -68.88
CA PRO A 564 -22.15 -79.94 -67.45
C PRO A 564 -22.88 -79.00 -66.45
N PRO A 565 -23.03 -79.45 -65.18
CA PRO A 565 -23.63 -78.71 -64.07
C PRO A 565 -22.70 -77.61 -63.51
N PRO A 566 -23.24 -76.68 -62.67
CA PRO A 566 -22.57 -75.43 -62.34
C PRO A 566 -21.39 -75.62 -61.38
N PRO A 567 -20.33 -74.78 -61.47
CA PRO A 567 -19.27 -74.80 -60.48
C PRO A 567 -19.58 -73.98 -59.22
N PRO A 568 -19.01 -74.37 -58.06
CA PRO A 568 -19.32 -73.84 -56.72
C PRO A 568 -18.44 -72.65 -56.33
N PRO A 569 -18.70 -71.98 -55.19
CA PRO A 569 -18.00 -70.77 -54.78
C PRO A 569 -16.57 -71.08 -54.26
N PRO A 570 -15.61 -70.15 -54.41
CA PRO A 570 -14.32 -70.25 -53.72
C PRO A 570 -14.46 -69.84 -52.24
N LYS A 571 -14.01 -70.74 -51.36
CA LYS A 571 -13.85 -70.57 -49.90
C LYS A 571 -12.58 -69.75 -49.55
N PRO A 572 -12.45 -69.27 -48.30
CA PRO A 572 -11.93 -67.95 -47.97
C PRO A 572 -10.41 -67.87 -47.79
N GLN A 573 -9.85 -66.68 -48.04
CA GLN A 573 -8.52 -66.28 -47.57
C GLN A 573 -8.63 -65.49 -46.24
N PRO A 574 -7.62 -65.60 -45.36
CA PRO A 574 -7.70 -65.23 -43.93
C PRO A 574 -7.68 -63.72 -43.67
N PRO A 575 -8.15 -63.28 -42.48
CA PRO A 575 -8.52 -61.89 -42.22
C PRO A 575 -7.32 -60.96 -42.09
N LYS A 576 -7.39 -59.81 -42.76
CA LYS A 576 -6.56 -58.64 -42.44
C LYS A 576 -7.17 -57.91 -41.23
N PRO A 577 -6.33 -57.44 -40.29
CA PRO A 577 -6.77 -56.99 -38.97
C PRO A 577 -7.48 -55.63 -39.02
N VAL A 578 -8.56 -55.57 -38.25
CA VAL A 578 -9.34 -54.39 -37.88
C VAL A 578 -8.43 -53.36 -37.21
N LYS A 579 -8.46 -52.11 -37.70
CA LYS A 579 -7.94 -50.95 -36.97
C LYS A 579 -8.79 -50.76 -35.72
N LYS A 580 -8.21 -51.12 -34.57
CA LYS A 580 -8.76 -50.79 -33.25
C LYS A 580 -8.68 -49.29 -33.02
N GLU A 581 -9.76 -48.79 -32.45
CA GLU A 581 -9.89 -47.48 -31.82
C GLU A 581 -8.75 -47.20 -30.82
N TYR A 582 -8.48 -45.91 -30.71
CA TYR A 582 -7.47 -45.28 -29.89
C TYR A 582 -7.95 -45.18 -28.43
N ASP A 583 -7.35 -45.95 -27.51
CA ASP A 583 -7.55 -45.83 -26.05
C ASP A 583 -6.43 -44.95 -25.44
N PRO A 584 -6.73 -43.78 -24.81
CA PRO A 584 -5.72 -42.85 -24.32
C PRO A 584 -5.04 -43.26 -22.99
N SER A 585 -5.31 -44.43 -22.43
CA SER A 585 -5.00 -44.72 -21.02
C SER A 585 -3.55 -45.19 -20.73
N ARG A 586 -2.71 -45.40 -21.76
CA ARG A 586 -1.36 -45.99 -21.59
C ARG A 586 -0.19 -45.01 -21.39
N LYS A 587 -0.42 -43.69 -21.44
CA LYS A 587 0.63 -42.67 -21.21
C LYS A 587 0.83 -42.25 -19.74
N LYS A 588 -0.12 -42.52 -18.85
CA LYS A 588 -0.05 -42.10 -17.42
C LYS A 588 0.77 -43.03 -16.51
N GLN A 589 1.03 -44.28 -16.90
CA GLN A 589 1.82 -45.21 -16.08
C GLN A 589 3.35 -45.14 -16.34
N ARG A 590 3.80 -44.72 -17.53
CA ARG A 590 5.25 -44.57 -17.82
C ARG A 590 5.88 -43.31 -17.21
N ASN A 591 5.11 -42.25 -16.98
CA ASN A 591 5.62 -41.02 -16.35
C ASN A 591 5.68 -41.10 -14.81
N LYS A 592 4.83 -41.93 -14.18
CA LYS A 592 4.86 -42.14 -12.73
C LYS A 592 6.12 -42.89 -12.28
N HIS A 593 6.58 -43.86 -13.07
CA HIS A 593 7.78 -44.64 -12.77
C HIS A 593 9.10 -43.89 -13.00
N ARG A 594 9.09 -42.82 -13.82
CA ARG A 594 10.27 -41.97 -14.07
C ARG A 594 10.48 -40.87 -13.03
N LEU A 595 9.40 -40.35 -12.43
CA LEU A 595 9.53 -39.39 -11.31
C LEU A 595 9.95 -40.08 -10.00
N GLN A 596 9.46 -41.30 -9.75
CA GLN A 596 9.77 -42.05 -8.53
C GLN A 596 11.22 -42.56 -8.50
N LYS A 597 11.86 -42.70 -9.66
CA LYS A 597 13.28 -43.05 -9.76
C LYS A 597 14.21 -41.84 -9.57
N ARG A 598 13.75 -40.61 -9.85
CA ARG A 598 14.52 -39.38 -9.58
C ARG A 598 14.49 -38.96 -8.12
N GLN A 599 13.36 -39.14 -7.43
CA GLN A 599 13.25 -38.82 -5.99
C GLN A 599 14.03 -39.79 -5.08
N ASN A 600 14.34 -41.01 -5.54
CA ASN A 600 15.15 -41.96 -4.77
C ASN A 600 16.66 -41.76 -4.93
N ASP A 601 17.11 -41.08 -6.00
CA ASP A 601 18.53 -40.79 -6.22
C ASP A 601 18.97 -39.46 -5.56
N GLU A 602 18.03 -38.54 -5.25
CA GLU A 602 18.30 -37.29 -4.50
C GLU A 602 18.35 -37.46 -2.97
N ASN A 603 17.79 -38.55 -2.41
CA ASN A 603 17.81 -38.83 -0.96
C ASN A 603 18.98 -39.73 -0.52
N ARG A 604 20.00 -39.91 -1.38
CA ARG A 604 21.15 -40.77 -1.09
C ARG A 604 22.51 -40.12 -1.38
N SER A 605 22.55 -38.78 -1.41
CA SER A 605 23.79 -38.00 -1.51
C SER A 605 23.98 -37.06 -0.34
#